data_AF-E4PMK2-F1
#
_entry.id   AF-E4PMK2-F1
#
_cell.length_a   1.000
_cell.length_b   1.000
_cell.length_c   1.000
_cell.angle_alpha   90.00
_cell.angle_beta   90.00
_cell.angle_gamma   90.00
#
_symmetry.space_group_name_H-M   'P 1'
#
loop_
_entity.id
_entity.type
_entity.pdbx_description
1 polymer ?
#
loop_
_entity_poly.entity_id
_entity_poly.type
_entity_poly.pdbx_seq_one_letter_code
_entity_poly.pdbx_strand_id
1 'polypeptide(L)'
;MLAALGAGLLFPAIAQAETSKPATAVTAKVNQAVLNELPFADTRSFEDARRGFVGALPNGRVVDEEGHVAWDMEPYAFLNGDSAPDSVNPSLWRMAQLNAIHGLFEVVDGMYQVRNMDLSNMTIIEGDSGLIVIDPLLTPATARAGLELYYQHRSKKPVVAVLYTHNHADHFGGVKGVVNEEDVRAGKVRIYAPEGFMEHAIAENVIAGNAMTRRATYQFGAGLPPGVRGHVDTGLGKALGSGGLSLIAPTDTVPDNANLTIDGIDIEFQMAHGTEAESEMMMYFPQFRVLNTAEITSQHLHNIYTIRGAAIRDANSWSKFIDKVLVRFADRAEILVAQHHWPIWNPEDITHFLEVQRDLYKHIHDQTVRMMNRGMLPGDIAENLQLPESLNQEWSARGYYGTVSHNARGVYQRYMGWYDANPANLNPLPPREESRRTIDYMGGEAEVLRKARTDFADGDYRWVASVMRHLVYANPENREARELGADALEQLGYQAEAGTWRSAYLVGAHELRHGVITPKHVGLQPDLMQALETSMFFDAMG
;
A
#
# COMPACT_ATOMS: atom_id res chain seq x y z
N MET A 1 56.40 20.77 -24.72
CA MET A 1 56.71 21.73 -23.65
C MET A 1 55.55 22.70 -23.55
N LEU A 2 55.15 23.03 -22.31
CA LEU A 2 53.91 23.67 -21.85
C LEU A 2 52.66 22.78 -21.88
N ALA A 3 51.85 22.68 -20.83
CA ALA A 3 52.00 22.70 -19.37
C ALA A 3 50.56 22.57 -18.83
N ALA A 4 50.37 21.70 -17.86
CA ALA A 4 49.10 21.45 -17.21
C ALA A 4 48.62 22.66 -16.37
N LEU A 5 47.30 22.80 -16.23
CA LEU A 5 46.65 23.41 -15.07
C LEU A 5 45.27 22.76 -14.92
N GLY A 6 45.21 21.80 -14.00
CA GLY A 6 43.97 21.27 -13.47
C GLY A 6 43.36 22.26 -12.48
N ALA A 7 42.05 22.43 -12.57
CA ALA A 7 41.24 23.03 -11.52
C ALA A 7 40.10 22.04 -11.22
N GLY A 8 40.32 21.20 -10.21
CA GLY A 8 39.24 20.49 -9.56
C GLY A 8 38.42 21.50 -8.77
N LEU A 9 37.16 21.69 -9.16
CA LEU A 9 36.16 22.29 -8.29
C LEU A 9 35.50 21.17 -7.51
N LEU A 10 36.04 20.96 -6.31
CA LEU A 10 35.41 20.24 -5.22
C LEU A 10 34.02 20.85 -5.01
N PHE A 11 32.97 20.06 -5.28
CA PHE A 11 31.67 20.34 -4.69
C PHE A 11 31.83 20.25 -3.17
N PRO A 12 31.43 21.26 -2.40
CA PRO A 12 31.29 21.05 -0.97
C PRO A 12 30.19 20.02 -0.80
N ALA A 13 30.54 18.84 -0.30
CA ALA A 13 29.60 18.01 0.41
C ALA A 13 29.12 18.87 1.58
N ILE A 14 28.00 19.57 1.39
CA ILE A 14 27.24 20.10 2.51
C ILE A 14 26.84 18.85 3.28
N ALA A 15 27.51 18.61 4.40
CA ALA A 15 27.01 17.71 5.42
C ALA A 15 25.59 18.21 5.73
N GLN A 16 24.60 17.56 5.15
CA GLN A 16 23.19 17.79 5.44
C GLN A 16 23.05 17.39 6.91
N ALA A 17 23.13 18.36 7.81
CA ALA A 17 22.83 18.15 9.21
C ALA A 17 21.51 17.36 9.28
N GLU A 18 21.46 16.29 10.07
CA GLU A 18 20.23 15.50 10.24
C GLU A 18 19.08 16.45 10.57
N THR A 19 18.22 16.74 9.58
CA THR A 19 17.07 17.64 9.76
C THR A 19 15.98 16.95 10.57
N SER A 20 16.05 15.62 10.67
CA SER A 20 15.18 14.76 11.44
C SER A 20 15.61 14.69 12.91
N LYS A 21 14.65 14.85 13.83
CA LYS A 21 14.85 14.80 15.28
C LYS A 21 14.81 13.35 15.79
N PRO A 22 15.48 13.04 16.92
CA PRO A 22 15.29 11.77 17.60
C PRO A 22 13.84 11.61 18.08
N ALA A 23 13.43 10.36 18.37
CA ALA A 23 12.21 10.11 19.11
C ALA A 23 12.28 10.79 20.49
N THR A 24 11.20 11.45 20.90
CA THR A 24 11.08 11.98 22.25
C THR A 24 10.89 10.84 23.26
N ALA A 25 11.06 11.13 24.56
CA ALA A 25 10.75 10.17 25.62
C ALA A 25 9.28 9.71 25.59
N VAL A 26 8.35 10.58 25.18
CA VAL A 26 6.92 10.22 25.02
C VAL A 26 6.76 9.23 23.88
N THR A 27 7.33 9.51 22.70
CA THR A 27 7.29 8.58 21.55
C THR A 27 7.92 7.23 21.89
N ALA A 28 9.10 7.24 22.52
CA ALA A 28 9.75 6.00 22.97
C ALA A 28 8.82 5.20 23.91
N LYS A 29 8.18 5.87 24.87
CA LYS A 29 7.23 5.22 25.79
C LYS A 29 6.00 4.65 25.08
N VAL A 30 5.42 5.37 24.12
CA VAL A 30 4.29 4.90 23.30
C VAL A 30 4.69 3.66 22.52
N ASN A 31 5.83 3.69 21.83
CA ASN A 31 6.34 2.54 21.08
C ASN A 31 6.65 1.34 21.98
N GLN A 32 7.24 1.55 23.17
CA GLN A 32 7.49 0.48 24.14
C GLN A 32 6.19 -0.14 24.71
N ALA A 33 5.10 0.63 24.81
CA ALA A 33 3.81 0.08 25.26
C ALA A 33 3.26 -1.00 24.30
N VAL A 34 3.45 -0.81 22.99
CA VAL A 34 3.02 -1.77 21.96
C VAL A 34 3.59 -3.17 22.18
N LEU A 35 4.83 -3.27 22.68
CA LEU A 35 5.47 -4.57 22.98
C LEU A 35 4.73 -5.38 24.06
N ASN A 36 3.96 -4.72 24.93
CA ASN A 36 3.17 -5.36 25.96
C ASN A 36 1.70 -5.59 25.56
N GLU A 37 1.26 -4.98 24.46
CA GLU A 37 -0.13 -5.01 24.00
C GLU A 37 -0.37 -6.09 22.92
N LEU A 38 0.67 -6.43 22.15
CA LEU A 38 0.59 -7.35 21.01
C LEU A 38 1.41 -8.63 21.26
N PRO A 39 1.06 -9.75 20.59
CA PRO A 39 1.65 -11.05 20.89
C PRO A 39 2.99 -11.24 20.14
N PHE A 40 4.03 -10.47 20.48
CA PHE A 40 5.36 -10.57 19.86
C PHE A 40 6.06 -11.93 20.05
N ALA A 41 5.59 -12.74 21.00
CA ALA A 41 6.04 -14.12 21.16
C ALA A 41 5.57 -15.03 19.99
N ASP A 42 4.52 -14.64 19.26
CA ASP A 42 4.11 -15.33 18.03
C ASP A 42 4.97 -14.88 16.84
N THR A 43 5.92 -15.75 16.50
CA THR A 43 6.85 -15.58 15.39
C THR A 43 6.51 -16.43 14.17
N ARG A 44 5.37 -17.11 14.15
CA ARG A 44 4.99 -18.05 13.07
C ARG A 44 5.05 -17.40 11.69
N SER A 45 4.64 -16.13 11.57
CA SER A 45 4.69 -15.38 10.32
C SER A 45 6.09 -15.38 9.67
N PHE A 46 7.17 -15.40 10.45
CA PHE A 46 8.53 -15.44 9.91
C PHE A 46 8.91 -16.81 9.32
N GLU A 47 8.33 -17.89 9.84
CA GLU A 47 8.51 -19.23 9.28
C GLU A 47 7.70 -19.36 7.99
N ASP A 48 6.42 -18.96 8.03
CA ASP A 48 5.53 -18.97 6.86
C ASP A 48 6.06 -18.08 5.72
N ALA A 49 6.63 -16.92 6.05
CA ALA A 49 7.28 -16.04 5.10
C ALA A 49 8.59 -16.58 4.53
N ARG A 50 9.27 -17.55 5.17
CA ARG A 50 10.51 -18.14 4.61
C ARG A 50 10.28 -19.47 3.91
N ARG A 51 9.13 -20.11 4.16
CA ARG A 51 8.79 -21.41 3.61
C ARG A 51 8.80 -21.38 2.08
N GLY A 52 9.42 -22.39 1.49
CA GLY A 52 9.52 -22.55 0.04
C GLY A 52 10.59 -21.70 -0.64
N PHE A 53 11.48 -21.01 0.10
CA PHE A 53 12.52 -20.19 -0.52
C PHE A 53 13.39 -20.98 -1.52
N VAL A 54 13.50 -20.46 -2.75
CA VAL A 54 14.28 -21.06 -3.85
C VAL A 54 15.55 -20.25 -4.14
N GLY A 55 15.43 -18.92 -4.25
CA GLY A 55 16.54 -18.04 -4.61
C GLY A 55 16.15 -16.57 -4.61
N ALA A 56 17.15 -15.68 -4.58
CA ALA A 56 16.95 -14.24 -4.64
C ALA A 56 18.07 -13.58 -5.46
N LEU A 57 17.76 -12.42 -6.06
CA LEU A 57 18.79 -11.60 -6.68
C LEU A 57 19.74 -11.03 -5.61
N PRO A 58 21.04 -10.87 -5.91
CA PRO A 58 21.96 -10.18 -5.01
C PRO A 58 21.41 -8.80 -4.62
N ASN A 59 21.30 -8.56 -3.31
CA ASN A 59 20.72 -7.34 -2.72
C ASN A 59 19.29 -7.01 -3.19
N GLY A 60 18.57 -7.96 -3.80
CA GLY A 60 17.28 -7.70 -4.43
C GLY A 60 17.33 -6.65 -5.54
N ARG A 61 18.51 -6.35 -6.11
CA ARG A 61 18.69 -5.19 -6.98
C ARG A 61 18.25 -5.48 -8.42
N VAL A 62 17.39 -4.61 -8.95
CA VAL A 62 16.89 -4.64 -10.33
C VAL A 62 17.18 -3.31 -11.02
N VAL A 63 17.67 -3.38 -12.26
CA VAL A 63 17.89 -2.21 -13.12
C VAL A 63 17.06 -2.32 -14.39
N ASP A 64 16.60 -1.19 -14.92
CA ASP A 64 15.96 -1.11 -16.23
C ASP A 64 16.99 -1.19 -17.38
N GLU A 65 16.52 -1.14 -18.62
CA GLU A 65 17.37 -1.25 -19.82
C GLU A 65 18.32 -0.05 -19.97
N GLU A 66 17.92 1.10 -19.42
CA GLU A 66 18.68 2.35 -19.38
C GLU A 66 19.69 2.41 -18.21
N GLY A 67 19.67 1.43 -17.31
CA GLY A 67 20.57 1.32 -16.16
C GLY A 67 20.11 2.08 -14.91
N HIS A 68 18.87 2.59 -14.87
CA HIS A 68 18.27 3.13 -13.65
C HIS A 68 17.85 2.01 -12.71
N VAL A 69 17.89 2.29 -11.41
CA VAL A 69 17.46 1.34 -10.38
C VAL A 69 15.94 1.29 -10.32
N ALA A 70 15.35 0.15 -10.69
CA ALA A 70 13.91 -0.09 -10.60
C ALA A 70 13.51 -0.63 -9.21
N TRP A 71 14.39 -1.41 -8.57
CA TRP A 71 14.19 -1.95 -7.23
C TRP A 71 15.53 -2.20 -6.54
N ASP A 72 15.61 -2.00 -5.23
CA ASP A 72 16.83 -2.23 -4.44
C ASP A 72 16.51 -2.46 -2.95
N MET A 73 16.97 -3.59 -2.41
CA MET A 73 16.80 -3.93 -1.00
C MET A 73 18.02 -3.59 -0.13
N GLU A 74 19.17 -3.23 -0.74
CA GLU A 74 20.39 -2.87 0.00
C GLU A 74 20.17 -1.72 1.00
N PRO A 75 19.45 -0.62 0.64
CA PRO A 75 19.18 0.47 1.57
C PRO A 75 18.35 0.07 2.80
N TYR A 76 17.68 -1.09 2.76
CA TYR A 76 16.87 -1.62 3.86
C TYR A 76 17.62 -2.58 4.79
N ALA A 77 18.94 -2.76 4.62
CA ALA A 77 19.76 -3.62 5.47
C ALA A 77 19.72 -3.26 6.97
N PHE A 78 19.29 -2.04 7.32
CA PHE A 78 19.06 -1.64 8.71
C PHE A 78 17.98 -2.47 9.42
N LEU A 79 17.09 -3.14 8.67
CA LEU A 79 16.06 -4.04 9.21
C LEU A 79 16.61 -5.35 9.78
N ASN A 80 17.89 -5.66 9.53
CA ASN A 80 18.58 -6.80 10.14
C ASN A 80 18.85 -6.62 11.65
N GLY A 81 18.55 -5.46 12.22
CA GLY A 81 18.65 -5.23 13.67
C GLY A 81 17.63 -6.04 14.46
N ASP A 82 18.04 -6.55 15.63
CA ASP A 82 17.22 -7.44 16.47
C ASP A 82 16.02 -6.75 17.15
N SER A 83 16.03 -5.41 17.26
CA SER A 83 15.00 -4.66 17.97
C SER A 83 14.59 -3.40 17.21
N ALA A 84 13.31 -3.03 17.35
CA ALA A 84 12.76 -1.81 16.79
C ALA A 84 13.39 -0.58 17.48
N PRO A 85 13.94 0.39 16.72
CA PRO A 85 14.39 1.66 17.29
C PRO A 85 13.21 2.47 17.85
N ASP A 86 13.46 3.34 18.83
CA ASP A 86 12.41 4.20 19.42
C ASP A 86 11.67 5.09 18.39
N SER A 87 12.27 5.33 17.23
CA SER A 87 11.68 6.10 16.12
C SER A 87 10.83 5.28 15.14
N VAL A 88 10.59 3.99 15.41
CA VAL A 88 9.73 3.12 14.62
C VAL A 88 8.81 2.34 15.55
N ASN A 89 7.51 2.34 15.27
CA ASN A 89 6.57 1.48 15.97
C ASN A 89 7.01 0.01 15.84
N PRO A 90 7.13 -0.76 16.94
CA PRO A 90 7.67 -2.12 16.89
C PRO A 90 6.80 -3.10 16.11
N SER A 91 5.48 -2.86 16.03
CA SER A 91 4.56 -3.64 15.20
C SER A 91 4.87 -3.41 13.71
N LEU A 92 5.02 -2.14 13.29
CA LEU A 92 5.44 -1.80 11.93
C LEU A 92 6.84 -2.35 11.62
N TRP A 93 7.77 -2.32 12.58
CA TRP A 93 9.10 -2.88 12.40
C TRP A 93 9.05 -4.39 12.13
N ARG A 94 8.23 -5.14 12.88
CA ARG A 94 7.98 -6.56 12.62
C ARG A 94 7.47 -6.79 11.19
N MET A 95 6.47 -6.02 10.76
CA MET A 95 5.95 -6.11 9.39
C MET A 95 7.02 -5.73 8.35
N ALA A 96 7.82 -4.70 8.61
CA ALA A 96 8.91 -4.30 7.73
C ALA A 96 9.97 -5.40 7.59
N GLN A 97 10.27 -6.16 8.65
CA GLN A 97 11.18 -7.31 8.57
C GLN A 97 10.57 -8.47 7.77
N LEU A 98 9.27 -8.73 7.92
CA LEU A 98 8.57 -9.74 7.13
C LEU A 98 8.55 -9.37 5.64
N ASN A 99 8.22 -8.13 5.33
CA ASN A 99 8.30 -7.55 3.98
C ASN A 99 9.75 -7.29 3.52
N ALA A 100 10.78 -7.66 4.27
CA ALA A 100 12.15 -7.70 3.77
C ALA A 100 12.54 -9.09 3.24
N ILE A 101 11.74 -10.12 3.52
CA ILE A 101 11.93 -11.47 2.99
C ILE A 101 11.45 -11.48 1.54
N HIS A 102 12.40 -11.60 0.61
CA HIS A 102 12.17 -11.41 -0.82
C HIS A 102 12.84 -12.50 -1.66
N GLY A 103 12.41 -12.63 -2.91
CA GLY A 103 12.93 -13.60 -3.88
C GLY A 103 11.85 -14.51 -4.46
N LEU A 104 12.29 -15.64 -5.00
CA LEU A 104 11.45 -16.70 -5.56
C LEU A 104 11.15 -17.74 -4.49
N PHE A 105 9.87 -18.10 -4.36
CA PHE A 105 9.37 -19.09 -3.42
C PHE A 105 8.51 -20.11 -4.16
N GLU A 106 8.71 -21.38 -3.85
CA GLU A 106 7.80 -22.48 -4.21
C GLU A 106 6.62 -22.47 -3.24
N VAL A 107 5.40 -22.38 -3.77
CA VAL A 107 4.16 -22.55 -2.98
C VAL A 107 3.85 -24.04 -2.89
N VAL A 108 3.81 -24.68 -4.04
CA VAL A 108 3.66 -26.13 -4.24
C VAL A 108 4.34 -26.47 -5.56
N ASP A 109 4.70 -27.72 -5.80
CA ASP A 109 5.28 -28.11 -7.09
C ASP A 109 4.39 -27.66 -8.26
N GLY A 110 4.98 -26.93 -9.21
CA GLY A 110 4.30 -26.29 -10.33
C GLY A 110 3.72 -24.90 -10.06
N MET A 111 3.76 -24.35 -8.83
CA MET A 111 3.30 -22.99 -8.52
C MET A 111 4.31 -22.23 -7.65
N TYR A 112 4.71 -21.05 -8.11
CA TYR A 112 5.76 -20.23 -7.51
C TYR A 112 5.28 -18.78 -7.33
N GLN A 113 5.85 -18.07 -6.36
CA GLN A 113 5.68 -16.62 -6.21
C GLN A 113 7.03 -15.92 -6.19
N VAL A 114 7.16 -14.88 -6.99
CA VAL A 114 8.17 -13.84 -6.83
C VAL A 114 7.61 -12.81 -5.86
N ARG A 115 8.26 -12.62 -4.72
CA ARG A 115 7.76 -11.76 -3.64
C ARG A 115 8.73 -10.65 -3.30
N ASN A 116 8.17 -9.47 -3.04
CA ASN A 116 8.89 -8.29 -2.59
C ASN A 116 10.10 -7.91 -3.49
N MET A 117 9.91 -8.12 -4.80
CA MET A 117 10.69 -7.52 -5.88
C MET A 117 9.94 -6.33 -6.52
N ASP A 118 8.81 -5.97 -5.92
CA ASP A 118 7.95 -4.81 -6.14
C ASP A 118 6.99 -4.72 -4.93
N LEU A 119 5.94 -3.90 -4.99
CA LEU A 119 4.89 -3.86 -3.96
C LEU A 119 4.07 -5.16 -3.89
N SER A 120 3.71 -5.70 -5.04
CA SER A 120 2.93 -6.92 -5.22
C SER A 120 3.81 -8.15 -5.42
N ASN A 121 3.17 -9.31 -5.34
CA ASN A 121 3.73 -10.59 -5.74
C ASN A 121 3.38 -10.85 -7.20
N MET A 122 4.25 -11.60 -7.88
CA MET A 122 3.94 -12.21 -9.18
C MET A 122 3.88 -13.72 -9.01
N THR A 123 2.76 -14.33 -9.34
CA THR A 123 2.57 -15.78 -9.25
C THR A 123 2.81 -16.43 -10.61
N ILE A 124 3.57 -17.53 -10.64
CA ILE A 124 3.94 -18.26 -11.86
C ILE A 124 3.48 -19.72 -11.69
N ILE A 125 2.68 -20.20 -12.63
CA ILE A 125 2.14 -21.57 -12.64
C ILE A 125 2.66 -22.30 -13.89
N GLU A 126 3.19 -23.50 -13.71
CA GLU A 126 3.63 -24.38 -14.79
C GLU A 126 2.42 -25.14 -15.38
N GLY A 127 2.03 -24.78 -16.60
CA GLY A 127 1.02 -25.50 -17.37
C GLY A 127 1.61 -26.58 -18.28
N ASP A 128 0.73 -27.19 -19.09
CA ASP A 128 1.06 -28.27 -20.03
C ASP A 128 2.09 -27.82 -21.08
N SER A 129 1.87 -26.66 -21.69
CA SER A 129 2.70 -26.15 -22.80
C SER A 129 3.56 -24.94 -22.43
N GLY A 130 3.22 -24.23 -21.35
CA GLY A 130 3.80 -22.94 -21.01
C GLY A 130 3.71 -22.57 -19.53
N LEU A 131 3.78 -21.27 -19.28
CA LEU A 131 3.57 -20.64 -17.99
C LEU A 131 2.30 -19.79 -18.00
N ILE A 132 1.59 -19.81 -16.89
CA ILE A 132 0.53 -18.88 -16.56
C ILE A 132 1.10 -17.91 -15.53
N VAL A 133 1.07 -16.62 -15.83
CA VAL A 133 1.50 -15.56 -14.90
C VAL A 133 0.28 -14.87 -14.32
N ILE A 134 0.26 -14.64 -13.02
CA ILE A 134 -0.76 -13.85 -12.36
C ILE A 134 -0.07 -12.62 -11.76
N ASP A 135 -0.61 -11.45 -12.10
CA ASP A 135 -0.20 -10.13 -11.62
C ASP A 135 1.29 -9.81 -11.83
N PRO A 136 1.69 -9.37 -13.04
CA PRO A 136 3.08 -9.14 -13.38
C PRO A 136 3.64 -7.82 -12.81
N LEU A 137 3.50 -7.56 -11.50
CA LEU A 137 4.10 -6.45 -10.77
C LEU A 137 3.76 -5.05 -11.33
N LEU A 138 4.40 -4.01 -10.78
CA LEU A 138 4.15 -2.61 -11.13
C LEU A 138 4.91 -2.17 -12.38
N THR A 139 6.12 -2.68 -12.62
CA THR A 139 6.97 -2.20 -13.73
C THR A 139 7.48 -3.34 -14.61
N PRO A 140 7.69 -3.11 -15.92
CA PRO A 140 8.27 -4.14 -16.80
C PRO A 140 9.64 -4.64 -16.34
N ALA A 141 10.46 -3.76 -15.74
CA ALA A 141 11.79 -4.12 -15.26
C ALA A 141 11.71 -5.12 -14.10
N THR A 142 10.88 -4.87 -13.09
CA THR A 142 10.68 -5.78 -11.94
C THR A 142 10.05 -7.09 -12.36
N ALA A 143 9.03 -7.05 -13.22
CA ALA A 143 8.36 -8.26 -13.73
C ALA A 143 9.30 -9.17 -14.53
N ARG A 144 10.08 -8.59 -15.45
CA ARG A 144 11.10 -9.32 -16.21
C ARG A 144 12.15 -9.95 -15.30
N ALA A 145 12.68 -9.18 -14.34
CA ALA A 145 13.68 -9.69 -13.40
C ALA A 145 13.14 -10.84 -12.54
N GLY A 146 11.87 -10.78 -12.14
CA GLY A 146 11.19 -11.87 -11.43
C GLY A 146 11.06 -13.14 -12.29
N LEU A 147 10.66 -13.00 -13.55
CA LEU A 147 10.53 -14.12 -14.48
C LEU A 147 11.91 -14.71 -14.85
N GLU A 148 12.93 -13.88 -14.98
CA GLU A 148 14.31 -14.31 -15.17
C GLU A 148 14.86 -15.04 -13.96
N LEU A 149 14.57 -14.59 -12.74
CA LEU A 149 14.91 -15.30 -11.51
C LEU A 149 14.26 -16.69 -11.49
N TYR A 150 12.98 -16.79 -11.87
CA TYR A 150 12.32 -18.08 -12.05
C TYR A 150 13.07 -19.00 -13.03
N TYR A 151 13.46 -18.49 -14.21
CA TYR A 151 14.20 -19.28 -15.21
C TYR A 151 15.62 -19.69 -14.80
N GLN A 152 16.20 -19.10 -13.75
CA GLN A 152 17.47 -19.57 -13.19
C GLN A 152 17.31 -20.91 -12.46
N HIS A 153 16.10 -21.24 -12.00
CA HIS A 153 15.82 -22.41 -11.18
C HIS A 153 14.89 -23.42 -11.85
N ARG A 154 14.06 -22.98 -12.81
CA ARG A 154 13.04 -23.78 -13.49
C ARG A 154 13.23 -23.78 -15.01
N SER A 155 12.54 -24.70 -15.68
CA SER A 155 12.64 -24.83 -17.14
C SER A 155 12.09 -23.59 -17.86
N LYS A 156 12.79 -23.15 -18.91
CA LYS A 156 12.41 -21.97 -19.71
C LYS A 156 11.27 -22.29 -20.69
N LYS A 157 10.06 -22.41 -20.15
CA LYS A 157 8.80 -22.50 -20.91
C LYS A 157 8.31 -21.09 -21.31
N PRO A 158 7.63 -20.92 -22.46
CA PRO A 158 7.05 -19.62 -22.82
C PRO A 158 5.87 -19.27 -21.90
N VAL A 159 5.63 -17.97 -21.67
CA VAL A 159 4.37 -17.52 -21.07
C VAL A 159 3.26 -17.66 -22.12
N VAL A 160 2.17 -18.32 -21.76
CA VAL A 160 1.01 -18.57 -22.64
C VAL A 160 -0.27 -17.90 -22.14
N ALA A 161 -0.32 -17.55 -20.87
CA ALA A 161 -1.41 -16.79 -20.29
C ALA A 161 -0.94 -15.80 -19.23
N VAL A 162 -1.62 -14.66 -19.14
CA VAL A 162 -1.51 -13.70 -18.05
C VAL A 162 -2.90 -13.47 -17.44
N LEU A 163 -3.01 -13.47 -16.13
CA LEU A 163 -4.23 -13.11 -15.40
C LEU A 163 -3.95 -11.83 -14.62
N TYR A 164 -4.83 -10.83 -14.76
CA TYR A 164 -4.90 -9.70 -13.85
C TYR A 164 -5.99 -9.97 -12.83
N THR A 165 -5.66 -10.05 -11.55
CA THR A 165 -6.67 -10.29 -10.51
C THR A 165 -7.62 -9.12 -10.37
N HIS A 166 -7.14 -7.89 -10.55
CA HIS A 166 -7.94 -6.68 -10.42
C HIS A 166 -7.29 -5.44 -11.05
N ASN A 167 -8.00 -4.32 -11.03
CA ASN A 167 -7.69 -3.11 -11.80
C ASN A 167 -6.67 -2.13 -11.19
N HIS A 168 -5.76 -2.55 -10.29
CA HIS A 168 -4.70 -1.69 -9.75
C HIS A 168 -3.35 -1.89 -10.47
N ALA A 169 -2.59 -0.80 -10.57
CA ALA A 169 -1.41 -0.73 -11.42
C ALA A 169 -0.27 -1.67 -11.02
N ASP A 170 -0.14 -2.03 -9.75
CA ASP A 170 0.84 -3.01 -9.26
C ASP A 170 0.52 -4.46 -9.67
N HIS A 171 -0.64 -4.70 -10.29
CA HIS A 171 -1.07 -6.03 -10.73
C HIS A 171 -1.13 -6.18 -12.25
N PHE A 172 -0.91 -5.12 -13.02
CA PHE A 172 -0.81 -5.20 -14.48
C PHE A 172 0.37 -4.41 -15.06
N GLY A 173 0.93 -3.49 -14.27
CA GLY A 173 1.86 -2.46 -14.72
C GLY A 173 3.13 -3.02 -15.35
N GLY A 174 3.58 -4.21 -14.95
CA GLY A 174 4.75 -4.86 -15.50
C GLY A 174 4.47 -5.89 -16.61
N VAL A 175 3.26 -5.97 -17.17
CA VAL A 175 2.92 -6.99 -18.17
C VAL A 175 3.87 -7.05 -19.36
N LYS A 176 4.36 -5.90 -19.86
CA LYS A 176 5.33 -5.87 -20.97
C LYS A 176 6.72 -6.41 -20.60
N GLY A 177 6.97 -6.68 -19.32
CA GLY A 177 8.16 -7.37 -18.83
C GLY A 177 8.08 -8.90 -18.96
N VAL A 178 6.88 -9.48 -19.08
CA VAL A 178 6.68 -10.93 -19.15
C VAL A 178 6.18 -11.41 -20.51
N VAL A 179 5.48 -10.56 -21.26
CA VAL A 179 4.97 -10.86 -22.61
C VAL A 179 5.12 -9.64 -23.52
N ASN A 180 5.14 -9.86 -24.84
CA ASN A 180 5.06 -8.78 -25.81
C ASN A 180 3.67 -8.72 -26.44
N GLU A 181 3.28 -7.53 -26.89
CA GLU A 181 1.93 -7.29 -27.43
C GLU A 181 1.71 -7.98 -28.79
N GLU A 182 2.78 -8.23 -29.56
CA GLU A 182 2.70 -8.93 -30.84
C GLU A 182 2.24 -10.38 -30.66
N ASP A 183 2.74 -11.07 -29.63
CA ASP A 183 2.37 -12.45 -29.31
C ASP A 183 0.92 -12.54 -28.79
N VAL A 184 0.45 -11.52 -28.07
CA VAL A 184 -0.96 -11.40 -27.66
C VAL A 184 -1.86 -11.22 -28.89
N ARG A 185 -1.52 -10.28 -29.79
CA ARG A 185 -2.26 -10.06 -31.05
C ARG A 185 -2.23 -11.29 -31.98
N ALA A 186 -1.15 -12.04 -31.97
CA ALA A 186 -1.02 -13.29 -32.72
C ALA A 186 -1.76 -14.47 -32.08
N GLY A 187 -2.36 -14.29 -30.90
CA GLY A 187 -3.10 -15.34 -30.19
C GLY A 187 -2.21 -16.39 -29.53
N LYS A 188 -0.91 -16.14 -29.39
CA LYS A 188 0.03 -17.04 -28.68
C LYS A 188 -0.06 -16.87 -27.16
N VAL A 189 -0.47 -15.70 -26.71
CA VAL A 189 -0.69 -15.35 -25.31
C VAL A 189 -2.12 -14.87 -25.13
N ARG A 190 -2.79 -15.35 -24.09
CA ARG A 190 -4.13 -14.90 -23.69
C ARG A 190 -4.03 -14.08 -22.41
N ILE A 191 -4.76 -12.97 -22.32
CA ILE A 191 -4.80 -12.13 -21.11
C ILE A 191 -6.21 -12.13 -20.56
N TYR A 192 -6.36 -12.56 -19.31
CA TYR A 192 -7.63 -12.71 -18.62
C TYR A 192 -7.76 -11.65 -17.53
N ALA A 193 -8.95 -11.06 -17.41
CA ALA A 193 -9.25 -10.11 -16.33
C ALA A 193 -10.73 -10.18 -15.94
N PRO A 194 -11.10 -9.75 -14.72
CA PRO A 194 -12.50 -9.64 -14.31
C PRO A 194 -13.30 -8.64 -15.15
N GLU A 195 -14.63 -8.79 -15.14
CA GLU A 195 -15.55 -7.85 -15.78
C GLU A 195 -15.35 -6.42 -15.25
N GLY A 196 -15.34 -5.43 -16.14
CA GLY A 196 -15.13 -4.02 -15.79
C GLY A 196 -13.66 -3.60 -15.62
N PHE A 197 -12.68 -4.51 -15.80
CA PHE A 197 -11.26 -4.21 -15.56
C PHE A 197 -10.77 -2.94 -16.29
N MET A 198 -10.99 -2.84 -17.60
CA MET A 198 -10.48 -1.72 -18.40
C MET A 198 -11.11 -0.39 -17.98
N GLU A 199 -12.42 -0.37 -17.72
CA GLU A 199 -13.15 0.82 -17.29
C GLU A 199 -12.56 1.38 -15.99
N HIS A 200 -12.37 0.52 -14.99
CA HIS A 200 -11.90 0.96 -13.68
C HIS A 200 -10.40 1.25 -13.64
N ALA A 201 -9.58 0.50 -14.38
CA ALA A 201 -8.14 0.77 -14.54
C ALA A 201 -7.91 2.17 -15.13
N ILE A 202 -8.78 2.62 -16.03
CA ILE A 202 -8.73 3.95 -16.63
C ILE A 202 -9.28 5.01 -15.69
N ALA A 203 -10.50 4.82 -15.17
CA ALA A 203 -11.21 5.83 -14.40
C ALA A 203 -10.40 6.30 -13.18
N GLU A 204 -9.73 5.35 -12.51
CA GLU A 204 -8.91 5.65 -11.33
C GLU A 204 -7.63 6.41 -11.68
N ASN A 205 -6.95 6.05 -12.77
CA ASN A 205 -5.62 6.57 -13.09
C ASN A 205 -5.65 7.85 -13.95
N VAL A 206 -6.76 8.17 -14.62
CA VAL A 206 -6.83 9.27 -15.58
C VAL A 206 -7.58 10.49 -15.03
N ILE A 207 -8.86 10.35 -14.66
CA ILE A 207 -9.75 11.49 -14.38
C ILE A 207 -9.25 12.32 -13.18
N ALA A 208 -8.95 11.67 -12.05
CA ALA A 208 -8.40 12.30 -10.86
C ALA A 208 -6.89 12.04 -10.69
N GLY A 209 -6.23 11.56 -11.76
CA GLY A 209 -4.88 10.98 -11.71
C GLY A 209 -3.82 11.93 -11.14
N ASN A 210 -3.84 13.21 -11.52
CA ASN A 210 -2.88 14.20 -11.01
C ASN A 210 -3.00 14.42 -9.49
N ALA A 211 -4.23 14.53 -8.98
CA ALA A 211 -4.49 14.71 -7.56
C ALA A 211 -4.11 13.45 -6.77
N MET A 212 -4.49 12.26 -7.26
CA MET A 212 -4.15 10.98 -6.65
C MET A 212 -2.64 10.73 -6.65
N THR A 213 -1.95 10.95 -7.77
CA THR A 213 -0.49 10.78 -7.89
C THR A 213 0.26 11.69 -6.92
N ARG A 214 -0.15 12.96 -6.81
CA ARG A 214 0.45 13.87 -5.83
C ARG A 214 0.23 13.37 -4.40
N ARG A 215 -0.98 12.92 -4.04
CA ARG A 215 -1.25 12.41 -2.70
C ARG A 215 -0.57 11.05 -2.43
N ALA A 216 -0.34 10.25 -3.47
CA ALA A 216 0.41 9.00 -3.39
C ALA A 216 1.86 9.24 -2.95
N THR A 217 2.45 10.41 -3.24
CA THR A 217 3.78 10.76 -2.69
C THR A 217 3.81 10.75 -1.17
N TYR A 218 2.74 11.20 -0.51
CA TYR A 218 2.59 11.10 0.94
C TYR A 218 2.36 9.67 1.38
N GLN A 219 1.40 8.97 0.78
CA GLN A 219 1.04 7.61 1.17
C GLN A 219 2.21 6.63 1.10
N PHE A 220 3.00 6.70 0.03
CA PHE A 220 4.11 5.76 -0.22
C PHE A 220 5.49 6.34 0.13
N GLY A 221 5.54 7.54 0.72
CA GLY A 221 6.79 8.13 1.19
C GLY A 221 7.77 8.45 0.08
N ALA A 222 7.28 8.76 -1.12
CA ALA A 222 8.13 9.03 -2.27
C ALA A 222 9.08 10.21 -1.99
N GLY A 223 10.39 9.95 -2.07
CA GLY A 223 11.43 10.93 -1.76
C GLY A 223 11.96 10.88 -0.32
N LEU A 224 11.37 10.08 0.57
CA LEU A 224 11.98 9.77 1.86
C LEU A 224 13.10 8.72 1.68
N PRO A 225 14.29 8.93 2.25
CA PRO A 225 15.32 7.90 2.24
C PRO A 225 14.89 6.71 3.12
N PRO A 226 15.20 5.47 2.72
CA PRO A 226 15.11 4.32 3.61
C PRO A 226 15.92 4.53 4.89
N GLY A 227 15.32 4.25 6.05
CA GLY A 227 16.01 4.33 7.34
C GLY A 227 15.09 4.43 8.55
N VAL A 228 15.67 4.29 9.74
CA VAL A 228 14.93 4.25 11.02
C VAL A 228 14.16 5.54 11.35
N ARG A 229 14.52 6.67 10.73
CA ARG A 229 13.81 7.96 10.78
C ARG A 229 13.17 8.36 9.45
N GLY A 230 13.24 7.49 8.45
CA GLY A 230 12.69 7.70 7.11
C GLY A 230 11.66 6.63 6.76
N HIS A 231 11.66 6.24 5.48
CA HIS A 231 10.81 5.17 4.98
C HIS A 231 11.27 3.81 5.51
N VAL A 232 10.33 2.96 5.92
CA VAL A 232 10.61 1.62 6.49
C VAL A 232 9.85 0.52 5.77
N ASP A 233 8.59 0.77 5.44
CA ASP A 233 7.66 -0.16 4.79
C ASP A 233 6.37 0.57 4.40
N THR A 234 5.59 0.02 3.47
CA THR A 234 4.24 0.51 3.16
C THR A 234 3.15 -0.22 3.95
N GLY A 235 3.48 -1.36 4.57
CA GLY A 235 2.58 -2.26 5.27
C GLY A 235 1.96 -3.33 4.39
N LEU A 236 1.86 -3.12 3.07
CA LEU A 236 1.35 -4.08 2.08
C LEU A 236 2.49 -4.83 1.37
N GLY A 237 3.62 -4.14 1.22
CA GLY A 237 4.90 -4.64 0.72
C GLY A 237 5.98 -3.59 0.99
N LYS A 238 7.22 -3.82 0.58
CA LYS A 238 8.33 -2.94 0.98
C LYS A 238 8.17 -1.50 0.49
N ALA A 239 7.92 -1.29 -0.79
CA ALA A 239 7.86 0.00 -1.48
C ALA A 239 7.22 -0.17 -2.87
N LEU A 240 6.99 0.92 -3.60
CA LEU A 240 6.65 0.87 -5.03
C LEU A 240 7.90 0.69 -5.89
N GLY A 241 7.85 -0.18 -6.89
CA GLY A 241 8.83 -0.23 -7.98
C GLY A 241 8.96 1.10 -8.70
N SER A 242 10.17 1.41 -9.17
CA SER A 242 10.45 2.63 -9.94
C SER A 242 10.58 2.32 -11.42
N GLY A 243 9.79 3.00 -12.26
CA GLY A 243 9.83 2.80 -13.70
C GLY A 243 8.54 3.26 -14.39
N GLY A 244 8.48 3.07 -15.70
CA GLY A 244 7.25 3.23 -16.47
C GLY A 244 6.26 2.11 -16.17
N LEU A 245 4.97 2.44 -16.20
CA LEU A 245 3.87 1.45 -16.17
C LEU A 245 3.55 1.04 -17.61
N SER A 246 3.18 -0.21 -17.80
CA SER A 246 2.65 -0.76 -19.05
C SER A 246 1.25 -1.32 -18.85
N LEU A 247 0.51 -1.46 -19.95
CA LEU A 247 -0.77 -2.15 -19.95
C LEU A 247 -0.95 -2.81 -21.32
N ILE A 248 -1.40 -4.06 -21.32
CA ILE A 248 -1.96 -4.73 -22.49
C ILE A 248 -3.40 -5.10 -22.14
N ALA A 249 -4.35 -4.67 -22.97
CA ALA A 249 -5.76 -4.93 -22.75
C ALA A 249 -6.05 -6.45 -22.66
N PRO A 250 -6.93 -6.89 -21.74
CA PRO A 250 -7.35 -8.28 -21.67
C PRO A 250 -7.94 -8.77 -23.00
N THR A 251 -7.60 -9.99 -23.41
CA THR A 251 -8.21 -10.67 -24.55
C THR A 251 -9.49 -11.39 -24.17
N ASP A 252 -9.64 -11.70 -22.89
CA ASP A 252 -10.72 -12.50 -22.34
C ASP A 252 -11.21 -11.91 -21.03
N THR A 253 -12.52 -11.67 -20.94
CA THR A 253 -13.18 -11.30 -19.68
C THR A 253 -13.62 -12.58 -18.96
N VAL A 254 -13.23 -12.73 -17.69
CA VAL A 254 -13.66 -13.86 -16.87
C VAL A 254 -15.08 -13.61 -16.36
N PRO A 255 -16.07 -14.48 -16.68
CA PRO A 255 -17.43 -14.32 -16.19
C PRO A 255 -17.58 -14.60 -14.69
N ASP A 256 -18.65 -14.09 -14.10
CA ASP A 256 -19.09 -14.43 -12.74
C ASP A 256 -19.17 -15.94 -12.49
N ASN A 257 -18.47 -16.42 -11.45
CA ASN A 257 -18.43 -17.82 -11.03
C ASN A 257 -18.00 -18.81 -12.12
N ALA A 258 -17.15 -18.37 -13.05
CA ALA A 258 -16.63 -19.22 -14.12
C ALA A 258 -15.69 -20.31 -13.58
N ASN A 259 -15.70 -21.45 -14.27
CA ASN A 259 -14.64 -22.46 -14.17
C ASN A 259 -13.98 -22.55 -15.53
N LEU A 260 -12.67 -22.31 -15.62
CA LEU A 260 -11.92 -22.35 -16.87
C LEU A 260 -10.72 -23.28 -16.72
N THR A 261 -10.36 -23.94 -17.81
CA THR A 261 -9.08 -24.64 -17.93
C THR A 261 -8.16 -23.80 -18.81
N ILE A 262 -7.02 -23.38 -18.28
CA ILE A 262 -6.01 -22.60 -18.97
C ILE A 262 -4.72 -23.42 -18.99
N ASP A 263 -4.23 -23.78 -20.18
CA ASP A 263 -3.01 -24.59 -20.35
C ASP A 263 -2.92 -25.83 -19.43
N GLY A 264 -4.02 -26.58 -19.31
CA GLY A 264 -4.12 -27.78 -18.46
C GLY A 264 -4.40 -27.52 -16.98
N ILE A 265 -4.49 -26.26 -16.55
CA ILE A 265 -4.79 -25.86 -15.18
C ILE A 265 -6.27 -25.48 -15.05
N ASP A 266 -7.01 -26.21 -14.22
CA ASP A 266 -8.38 -25.93 -13.84
C ASP A 266 -8.42 -24.83 -12.77
N ILE A 267 -9.24 -23.82 -13.01
CA ILE A 267 -9.38 -22.65 -12.14
C ILE A 267 -10.87 -22.39 -11.90
N GLU A 268 -11.28 -22.38 -10.63
CA GLU A 268 -12.61 -21.96 -10.20
C GLU A 268 -12.55 -20.50 -9.73
N PHE A 269 -13.24 -19.60 -10.42
CA PHE A 269 -13.23 -18.17 -10.13
C PHE A 269 -14.36 -17.76 -9.19
N GLN A 270 -14.09 -16.75 -8.34
CA GLN A 270 -15.07 -16.07 -7.50
C GLN A 270 -14.86 -14.56 -7.60
N MET A 271 -15.77 -13.87 -8.28
CA MET A 271 -15.74 -12.41 -8.37
C MET A 271 -16.01 -11.76 -7.02
N ALA A 272 -15.40 -10.60 -6.79
CA ALA A 272 -15.51 -9.79 -5.58
C ALA A 272 -15.52 -8.29 -5.90
N HIS A 273 -16.31 -7.89 -6.89
CA HIS A 273 -16.48 -6.50 -7.31
C HIS A 273 -16.84 -5.55 -6.15
N GLY A 274 -16.23 -4.36 -6.14
CA GLY A 274 -16.50 -3.29 -5.17
C GLY A 274 -15.90 -3.51 -3.78
N THR A 275 -14.87 -4.36 -3.68
CA THR A 275 -14.18 -4.71 -2.43
C THR A 275 -12.82 -4.02 -2.34
N GLU A 276 -11.69 -4.69 -2.55
CA GLU A 276 -10.40 -4.02 -2.66
C GLU A 276 -10.39 -3.19 -3.95
N ALA A 277 -10.81 -3.76 -5.07
CA ALA A 277 -11.04 -3.02 -6.31
C ALA A 277 -12.51 -3.08 -6.77
N GLU A 278 -12.86 -2.20 -7.71
CA GLU A 278 -14.17 -2.23 -8.36
C GLU A 278 -14.30 -3.49 -9.25
N SER A 279 -13.21 -3.89 -9.91
CA SER A 279 -13.13 -5.11 -10.70
C SER A 279 -12.08 -6.05 -10.12
N GLU A 280 -12.52 -7.15 -9.49
CA GLU A 280 -11.61 -8.07 -8.78
C GLU A 280 -12.14 -9.52 -8.75
N MET A 281 -11.21 -10.48 -8.83
CA MET A 281 -11.49 -11.90 -8.80
C MET A 281 -10.53 -12.70 -7.91
N MET A 282 -11.08 -13.66 -7.17
CA MET A 282 -10.35 -14.72 -6.47
C MET A 282 -10.37 -16.01 -7.28
N MET A 283 -9.42 -16.90 -7.03
CA MET A 283 -9.22 -18.13 -7.81
C MET A 283 -8.94 -19.31 -6.88
N TYR A 284 -9.59 -20.44 -7.13
CA TYR A 284 -9.25 -21.71 -6.50
C TYR A 284 -8.70 -22.66 -7.56
N PHE A 285 -7.59 -23.33 -7.25
CA PHE A 285 -6.89 -24.25 -8.15
C PHE A 285 -7.02 -25.69 -7.60
N PRO A 286 -7.99 -26.50 -8.07
CA PRO A 286 -8.30 -27.79 -7.46
C PRO A 286 -7.15 -28.79 -7.51
N GLN A 287 -6.36 -28.78 -8.61
CA GLN A 287 -5.21 -29.68 -8.79
C GLN A 287 -4.13 -29.45 -7.72
N PHE A 288 -3.95 -28.19 -7.32
CA PHE A 288 -2.96 -27.77 -6.32
C PHE A 288 -3.54 -27.68 -4.92
N ARG A 289 -4.88 -27.68 -4.78
CA ARG A 289 -5.59 -27.34 -3.54
C ARG A 289 -5.18 -25.98 -2.98
N VAL A 290 -4.90 -25.03 -3.87
CA VAL A 290 -4.49 -23.67 -3.53
C VAL A 290 -5.65 -22.71 -3.74
N LEU A 291 -5.94 -21.88 -2.74
CA LEU A 291 -6.85 -20.75 -2.85
C LEU A 291 -6.04 -19.46 -2.99
N ASN A 292 -6.22 -18.72 -4.08
CA ASN A 292 -5.68 -17.37 -4.26
C ASN A 292 -6.78 -16.33 -4.01
N THR A 293 -6.61 -15.55 -2.96
CA THR A 293 -7.57 -14.52 -2.53
C THR A 293 -7.32 -13.14 -3.13
N ALA A 294 -6.48 -13.03 -4.17
CA ALA A 294 -6.10 -11.75 -4.77
C ALA A 294 -5.62 -10.75 -3.71
N GLU A 295 -6.29 -9.60 -3.56
CA GLU A 295 -6.02 -8.60 -2.53
C GLU A 295 -7.18 -8.45 -1.52
N ILE A 296 -8.26 -9.24 -1.70
CA ILE A 296 -9.41 -9.35 -0.78
C ILE A 296 -8.99 -9.69 0.65
N THR A 297 -7.97 -10.53 0.79
CA THR A 297 -7.35 -10.81 2.09
C THR A 297 -5.85 -10.66 2.01
N SER A 298 -5.27 -10.11 3.07
CA SER A 298 -3.83 -9.89 3.21
C SER A 298 -3.44 -10.10 4.67
N GLN A 299 -2.13 -10.18 4.96
CA GLN A 299 -1.62 -10.33 6.33
C GLN A 299 -1.74 -9.03 7.16
N HIS A 300 -2.80 -8.25 6.95
CA HIS A 300 -3.09 -6.99 7.62
C HIS A 300 -4.55 -6.52 7.40
N LEU A 301 -4.93 -5.40 8.03
CA LEU A 301 -6.13 -4.64 7.66
C LEU A 301 -5.86 -3.79 6.40
N HIS A 302 -6.67 -3.99 5.36
CA HIS A 302 -6.60 -3.20 4.12
C HIS A 302 -7.39 -1.90 4.21
N ASN A 303 -7.23 -1.03 3.21
CA ASN A 303 -7.96 0.22 3.05
C ASN A 303 -9.41 -0.03 2.61
N ILE A 304 -10.37 0.38 3.44
CA ILE A 304 -11.72 0.73 2.99
C ILE A 304 -11.69 2.09 2.28
N TYR A 305 -10.78 2.96 2.72
CA TYR A 305 -10.47 4.22 2.07
C TYR A 305 -8.96 4.46 2.03
N THR A 306 -8.41 4.54 0.82
CA THR A 306 -6.99 4.84 0.62
C THR A 306 -6.72 6.34 0.77
N ILE A 307 -5.69 6.72 1.53
CA ILE A 307 -5.41 8.13 1.84
C ILE A 307 -4.89 8.93 0.64
N ARG A 308 -4.43 8.28 -0.43
CA ARG A 308 -4.17 8.92 -1.73
C ARG A 308 -5.44 9.45 -2.41
N GLY A 309 -6.60 8.97 -1.98
CA GLY A 309 -7.92 9.30 -2.54
C GLY A 309 -8.36 8.27 -3.57
N ALA A 310 -9.58 7.77 -3.41
CA ALA A 310 -10.34 6.91 -4.31
C ALA A 310 -11.83 6.95 -3.91
N ALA A 311 -12.67 6.22 -4.64
CA ALA A 311 -14.02 5.90 -4.17
C ALA A 311 -13.97 5.11 -2.85
N ILE A 312 -15.03 5.20 -2.04
CA ILE A 312 -15.10 4.45 -0.79
C ILE A 312 -15.58 3.02 -1.06
N ARG A 313 -14.75 2.05 -0.67
CA ARG A 313 -15.01 0.62 -0.82
C ARG A 313 -16.10 0.14 0.14
N ASP A 314 -16.79 -0.94 -0.22
CA ASP A 314 -17.90 -1.47 0.59
C ASP A 314 -17.44 -2.58 1.53
N ALA A 315 -17.11 -2.21 2.77
CA ALA A 315 -16.64 -3.16 3.78
C ALA A 315 -17.65 -4.26 4.15
N ASN A 316 -18.96 -3.99 4.05
CA ASN A 316 -19.98 -5.00 4.33
C ASN A 316 -20.06 -6.02 3.18
N SER A 317 -19.95 -5.55 1.94
CA SER A 317 -19.86 -6.44 0.77
C SER A 317 -18.55 -7.22 0.78
N TRP A 318 -17.44 -6.59 1.15
CA TRP A 318 -16.12 -7.22 1.31
C TRP A 318 -16.17 -8.40 2.28
N SER A 319 -16.70 -8.18 3.49
CA SER A 319 -16.92 -9.24 4.47
C SER A 319 -17.74 -10.41 3.90
N LYS A 320 -18.83 -10.12 3.17
CA LYS A 320 -19.66 -11.16 2.55
C LYS A 320 -18.93 -11.97 1.46
N PHE A 321 -18.02 -11.36 0.71
CA PHE A 321 -17.23 -12.08 -0.29
C PHE A 321 -16.19 -13.00 0.35
N ILE A 322 -15.58 -12.57 1.46
CA ILE A 322 -14.71 -13.44 2.26
C ILE A 322 -15.51 -14.63 2.81
N ASP A 323 -16.71 -14.38 3.35
CA ASP A 323 -17.60 -15.44 3.86
C ASP A 323 -18.01 -16.44 2.75
N LYS A 324 -18.29 -15.95 1.54
CA LYS A 324 -18.56 -16.82 0.38
C LYS A 324 -17.38 -17.73 0.06
N VAL A 325 -16.16 -17.21 0.06
CA VAL A 325 -14.94 -18.00 -0.21
C VAL A 325 -14.65 -19.00 0.90
N LEU A 326 -14.86 -18.60 2.16
CA LEU A 326 -14.78 -19.50 3.30
C LEU A 326 -15.69 -20.71 3.11
N VAL A 327 -16.98 -20.49 2.79
CA VAL A 327 -17.95 -21.57 2.58
C VAL A 327 -17.65 -22.42 1.34
N ARG A 328 -17.14 -21.82 0.26
CA ARG A 328 -16.92 -22.52 -1.01
C ARG A 328 -15.63 -23.34 -1.06
N PHE A 329 -14.58 -22.89 -0.37
CA PHE A 329 -13.22 -23.36 -0.65
C PHE A 329 -12.40 -23.74 0.58
N ALA A 330 -12.74 -23.30 1.81
CA ALA A 330 -11.87 -23.53 2.97
C ALA A 330 -11.72 -25.01 3.36
N ASP A 331 -12.73 -25.84 3.11
CA ASP A 331 -12.69 -27.29 3.35
C ASP A 331 -11.89 -28.06 2.28
N ARG A 332 -11.61 -27.41 1.15
CA ARG A 332 -10.90 -27.99 0.00
C ARG A 332 -9.45 -27.52 -0.09
N ALA A 333 -9.18 -26.28 0.31
CA ALA A 333 -7.86 -25.65 0.25
C ALA A 333 -6.90 -26.20 1.33
N GLU A 334 -5.65 -26.42 0.94
CA GLU A 334 -4.54 -26.76 1.84
C GLU A 334 -3.54 -25.60 1.98
N ILE A 335 -3.54 -24.68 1.02
CA ILE A 335 -2.70 -23.48 1.00
C ILE A 335 -3.55 -22.29 0.54
N LEU A 336 -3.42 -21.15 1.22
CA LEU A 336 -3.96 -19.87 0.77
C LEU A 336 -2.80 -18.97 0.37
N VAL A 337 -2.87 -18.40 -0.83
CA VAL A 337 -1.96 -17.36 -1.32
C VAL A 337 -2.73 -16.08 -1.60
N ALA A 338 -2.01 -14.97 -1.66
CA ALA A 338 -2.52 -13.66 -2.05
C ALA A 338 -1.48 -12.97 -2.94
N GLN A 339 -1.86 -11.84 -3.51
CA GLN A 339 -1.00 -11.05 -4.40
C GLN A 339 -0.11 -10.05 -3.65
N HIS A 340 -0.14 -10.12 -2.33
CA HIS A 340 0.82 -9.49 -1.42
C HIS A 340 1.15 -10.46 -0.27
N HIS A 341 2.21 -10.17 0.46
CA HIS A 341 2.68 -10.94 1.62
C HIS A 341 2.99 -12.43 1.31
N TRP A 342 2.88 -13.30 2.31
CA TRP A 342 3.22 -14.73 2.24
C TRP A 342 2.00 -15.65 2.43
N PRO A 343 2.08 -16.91 1.95
CA PRO A 343 1.02 -17.89 2.06
C PRO A 343 0.65 -18.26 3.50
N ILE A 344 -0.55 -18.80 3.66
CA ILE A 344 -1.01 -19.51 4.85
C ILE A 344 -1.06 -21.00 4.53
N TRP A 345 -0.57 -21.78 5.47
CA TRP A 345 -0.40 -23.22 5.32
C TRP A 345 -1.36 -23.95 6.23
N ASN A 346 -1.91 -25.05 5.73
CA ASN A 346 -2.85 -25.96 6.39
C ASN A 346 -4.31 -25.46 6.45
N PRO A 347 -5.30 -26.38 6.36
CA PRO A 347 -6.72 -26.01 6.28
C PRO A 347 -7.27 -25.25 7.49
N GLU A 348 -6.84 -25.60 8.71
CA GLU A 348 -7.35 -24.97 9.94
C GLU A 348 -6.96 -23.50 10.02
N ASP A 349 -5.73 -23.18 9.62
CA ASP A 349 -5.21 -21.82 9.64
C ASP A 349 -5.83 -20.94 8.54
N ILE A 350 -6.13 -21.54 7.39
CA ILE A 350 -6.87 -20.88 6.31
C ILE A 350 -8.27 -20.50 6.78
N THR A 351 -8.96 -21.45 7.43
CA THR A 351 -10.31 -21.23 7.97
C THR A 351 -10.28 -20.09 8.99
N HIS A 352 -9.37 -20.15 9.97
CA HIS A 352 -9.21 -19.11 11.00
C HIS A 352 -8.90 -17.75 10.38
N PHE A 353 -7.95 -17.68 9.44
CA PHE A 353 -7.58 -16.43 8.78
C PHE A 353 -8.75 -15.79 8.01
N LEU A 354 -9.51 -16.60 7.25
CA LEU A 354 -10.67 -16.10 6.51
C LEU A 354 -11.78 -15.62 7.48
N GLU A 355 -12.00 -16.30 8.61
CA GLU A 355 -12.92 -15.85 9.66
C GLU A 355 -12.48 -14.51 10.27
N VAL A 356 -11.19 -14.37 10.63
CA VAL A 356 -10.61 -13.13 11.15
C VAL A 356 -10.80 -11.98 10.16
N GLN A 357 -10.45 -12.19 8.88
CA GLN A 357 -10.59 -11.17 7.84
C GLN A 357 -12.07 -10.80 7.62
N ARG A 358 -12.97 -11.78 7.52
CA ARG A 358 -14.41 -11.56 7.39
C ARG A 358 -14.94 -10.69 8.51
N ASP A 359 -14.62 -11.06 9.75
CA ASP A 359 -15.16 -10.44 10.95
C ASP A 359 -14.54 -9.07 11.20
N LEU A 360 -13.30 -8.85 10.76
CA LEU A 360 -12.62 -7.55 10.80
C LEU A 360 -13.37 -6.49 10.00
N TYR A 361 -13.62 -6.73 8.70
CA TYR A 361 -14.37 -5.78 7.88
C TYR A 361 -15.81 -5.63 8.36
N LYS A 362 -16.44 -6.73 8.81
CA LYS A 362 -17.80 -6.70 9.34
C LYS A 362 -17.92 -5.85 10.60
N HIS A 363 -16.99 -5.99 11.52
CA HIS A 363 -16.97 -5.27 12.78
C HIS A 363 -16.74 -3.78 12.56
N ILE A 364 -15.75 -3.40 11.75
CA ILE A 364 -15.49 -1.99 11.41
C ILE A 364 -16.74 -1.37 10.79
N HIS A 365 -17.38 -2.07 9.85
CA HIS A 365 -18.62 -1.61 9.24
C HIS A 365 -19.76 -1.45 10.27
N ASP A 366 -20.13 -2.52 10.96
CA ASP A 366 -21.33 -2.57 11.81
C ASP A 366 -21.19 -1.67 13.04
N GLN A 367 -20.00 -1.58 13.63
CA GLN A 367 -19.78 -0.70 14.77
C GLN A 367 -19.77 0.77 14.35
N THR A 368 -19.21 1.11 13.18
CA THR A 368 -19.33 2.47 12.62
C THR A 368 -20.81 2.80 12.40
N VAL A 369 -21.56 1.92 11.74
CA VAL A 369 -23.00 2.10 11.47
C VAL A 369 -23.80 2.25 12.77
N ARG A 370 -23.50 1.43 13.79
CA ARG A 370 -24.14 1.52 15.10
C ARG A 370 -23.84 2.85 15.79
N MET A 371 -22.59 3.33 15.74
CA MET A 371 -22.17 4.57 16.38
C MET A 371 -22.72 5.81 15.65
N MET A 372 -22.71 5.84 14.31
CA MET A 372 -23.33 6.93 13.54
C MET A 372 -24.84 7.01 13.78
N ASN A 373 -25.53 5.88 13.92
CA ASN A 373 -26.96 5.85 14.27
C ASN A 373 -27.24 6.37 15.69
N ARG A 374 -26.21 6.50 16.54
CA ARG A 374 -26.29 7.16 17.85
C ARG A 374 -25.88 8.64 17.80
N GLY A 375 -25.68 9.20 16.61
CA GLY A 375 -25.32 10.59 16.38
C GLY A 375 -23.83 10.90 16.53
N MET A 376 -22.96 9.88 16.60
CA MET A 376 -21.51 10.11 16.65
C MET A 376 -20.98 10.56 15.29
N LEU A 377 -20.08 11.54 15.31
CA LEU A 377 -19.42 12.07 14.10
C LEU A 377 -18.22 11.19 13.71
N PRO A 378 -17.69 11.30 12.47
CA PRO A 378 -16.61 10.43 11.99
C PRO A 378 -15.37 10.44 12.90
N GLY A 379 -15.03 11.62 13.44
CA GLY A 379 -13.92 11.79 14.36
C GLY A 379 -14.13 11.01 15.67
N ASP A 380 -15.31 11.13 16.25
CA ASP A 380 -15.67 10.44 17.50
C ASP A 380 -15.70 8.93 17.31
N ILE A 381 -16.28 8.46 16.20
CA ILE A 381 -16.31 7.02 15.88
C ILE A 381 -14.89 6.49 15.78
N ALA A 382 -14.02 7.18 15.05
CA ALA A 382 -12.65 6.74 14.83
C ALA A 382 -11.76 6.78 16.08
N GLU A 383 -12.14 7.53 17.12
CA GLU A 383 -11.48 7.54 18.42
C GLU A 383 -12.03 6.44 19.35
N ASN A 384 -13.30 6.04 19.19
CA ASN A 384 -13.99 5.13 20.10
C ASN A 384 -14.16 3.70 19.56
N LEU A 385 -14.02 3.47 18.25
CA LEU A 385 -14.15 2.16 17.65
C LEU A 385 -12.91 1.33 17.97
N GLN A 386 -13.10 0.31 18.79
CA GLN A 386 -12.07 -0.66 19.16
C GLN A 386 -12.40 -2.02 18.55
N LEU A 387 -11.36 -2.73 18.12
CA LEU A 387 -11.49 -4.15 17.75
C LEU A 387 -11.66 -4.98 19.02
N PRO A 388 -12.49 -6.04 19.00
CA PRO A 388 -12.53 -7.01 20.09
C PRO A 388 -11.17 -7.73 20.19
N GLU A 389 -10.85 -8.26 21.37
CA GLU A 389 -9.57 -8.94 21.62
C GLU A 389 -9.27 -10.06 20.62
N SER A 390 -10.30 -10.80 20.20
CA SER A 390 -10.20 -11.87 19.20
C SER A 390 -9.75 -11.41 17.81
N LEU A 391 -9.83 -10.11 17.51
CA LEU A 391 -9.30 -9.52 16.29
C LEU A 391 -8.05 -8.68 16.58
N ASN A 392 -8.03 -7.97 17.70
CA ASN A 392 -6.93 -7.07 18.05
C ASN A 392 -5.60 -7.80 18.28
N GLN A 393 -5.65 -9.06 18.74
CA GLN A 393 -4.48 -9.92 18.95
C GLN A 393 -4.02 -10.67 17.68
N GLU A 394 -4.72 -10.52 16.55
CA GLU A 394 -4.34 -11.18 15.31
C GLU A 394 -3.38 -10.31 14.49
N TRP A 395 -2.20 -10.83 14.16
CA TRP A 395 -1.23 -10.10 13.33
C TRP A 395 -1.80 -9.70 11.97
N SER A 396 -2.65 -10.55 11.40
CA SER A 396 -3.34 -10.32 10.13
C SER A 396 -4.44 -9.26 10.21
N ALA A 397 -4.85 -8.80 11.39
CA ALA A 397 -5.85 -7.77 11.57
C ALA A 397 -5.26 -6.38 11.93
N ARG A 398 -3.93 -6.30 12.09
CA ARG A 398 -3.24 -5.05 12.44
C ARG A 398 -3.28 -4.05 11.29
N GLY A 399 -3.33 -2.76 11.66
CA GLY A 399 -3.48 -1.66 10.72
C GLY A 399 -2.17 -1.21 10.08
N TYR A 400 -1.52 -2.04 9.27
CA TYR A 400 -0.25 -1.69 8.62
C TYR A 400 -0.42 -0.84 7.35
N TYR A 401 -1.54 -0.98 6.65
CA TYR A 401 -1.84 -0.27 5.40
C TYR A 401 -3.11 0.56 5.56
N GLY A 402 -4.24 -0.13 5.75
CA GLY A 402 -5.47 0.45 6.28
C GLY A 402 -5.39 0.60 7.80
N THR A 403 -6.17 1.51 8.37
CA THR A 403 -6.29 1.66 9.82
C THR A 403 -7.74 1.72 10.22
N VAL A 404 -8.08 1.11 11.37
CA VAL A 404 -9.42 1.16 11.95
C VAL A 404 -9.95 2.60 11.97
N SER A 405 -9.08 3.55 12.31
CA SER A 405 -9.41 4.98 12.41
C SER A 405 -9.85 5.60 11.08
N HIS A 406 -9.08 5.49 9.99
CA HIS A 406 -9.52 6.09 8.72
C HIS A 406 -10.56 5.22 7.99
N ASN A 407 -10.55 3.92 8.22
CA ASN A 407 -11.54 3.00 7.67
C ASN A 407 -12.94 3.26 8.25
N ALA A 408 -13.06 3.53 9.55
CA ALA A 408 -14.32 3.96 10.15
C ALA A 408 -14.84 5.29 9.55
N ARG A 409 -13.93 6.24 9.29
CA ARG A 409 -14.28 7.49 8.58
C ARG A 409 -14.74 7.22 7.15
N GLY A 410 -14.09 6.29 6.46
CA GLY A 410 -14.51 5.82 5.14
C GLY A 410 -15.93 5.26 5.17
N VAL A 411 -16.22 4.31 6.06
CA VAL A 411 -17.58 3.75 6.21
C VAL A 411 -18.60 4.86 6.48
N TYR A 412 -18.33 5.79 7.40
CA TYR A 412 -19.22 6.93 7.63
C TYR A 412 -19.45 7.74 6.35
N GLN A 413 -18.37 8.10 5.64
CA GLN A 413 -18.42 8.90 4.41
C GLN A 413 -19.25 8.21 3.31
N ARG A 414 -19.19 6.88 3.22
CA ARG A 414 -20.03 6.10 2.27
C ARG A 414 -21.52 6.29 2.54
N TYR A 415 -21.94 6.37 3.80
CA TYR A 415 -23.34 6.46 4.20
C TYR A 415 -23.87 7.90 4.29
N MET A 416 -23.04 8.83 4.77
CA MET A 416 -23.47 10.18 5.16
C MET A 416 -22.82 11.29 4.33
N GLY A 417 -21.82 10.96 3.52
CA GLY A 417 -21.03 11.95 2.80
C GLY A 417 -20.13 12.77 3.74
N TRP A 418 -19.84 14.01 3.33
CA TRP A 418 -18.90 14.90 4.02
C TRP A 418 -19.55 15.75 5.13
N TYR A 419 -20.86 15.98 5.05
CA TYR A 419 -21.57 16.90 5.95
C TYR A 419 -21.92 16.21 7.27
N ASP A 420 -21.59 16.87 8.37
CA ASP A 420 -21.74 16.32 9.74
C ASP A 420 -23.06 16.74 10.42
N ALA A 421 -24.00 17.32 9.67
CA ALA A 421 -25.25 17.88 10.17
C ALA A 421 -25.11 19.08 11.13
N ASN A 422 -23.92 19.63 11.33
CA ASN A 422 -23.71 20.89 12.04
C ASN A 422 -23.75 22.07 11.05
N PRO A 423 -24.75 22.98 11.12
CA PRO A 423 -24.87 24.09 10.16
C PRO A 423 -23.66 25.04 10.14
N ALA A 424 -22.86 25.09 11.21
CA ALA A 424 -21.61 25.86 11.24
C ALA A 424 -20.58 25.34 10.24
N ASN A 425 -20.64 24.05 9.91
CA ASN A 425 -19.72 23.36 8.99
C ASN A 425 -20.29 23.19 7.58
N LEU A 426 -21.52 23.67 7.32
CA LEU A 426 -22.17 23.53 6.02
C LEU A 426 -21.53 24.41 4.93
N ASN A 427 -21.06 25.60 5.31
CA ASN A 427 -20.40 26.54 4.41
C ASN A 427 -19.24 27.24 5.13
N PRO A 428 -18.16 26.50 5.45
CA PRO A 428 -17.04 27.03 6.20
C PRO A 428 -16.28 28.08 5.39
N LEU A 429 -15.57 28.97 6.08
CA LEU A 429 -14.64 29.89 5.43
C LEU A 429 -13.54 29.10 4.70
N PRO A 430 -12.98 29.64 3.60
CA PRO A 430 -11.79 29.05 3.00
C PRO A 430 -10.66 28.90 4.04
N PRO A 431 -9.90 27.79 4.04
CA PRO A 431 -9.01 27.43 5.14
C PRO A 431 -7.98 28.51 5.54
N ARG A 432 -7.48 29.31 4.59
CA ARG A 432 -6.53 30.41 4.89
C ARG A 432 -7.17 31.54 5.68
N GLU A 433 -8.40 31.93 5.31
CA GLU A 433 -9.12 33.01 5.98
C GLU A 433 -9.63 32.57 7.35
N GLU A 434 -10.13 31.33 7.47
CA GLU A 434 -10.45 30.73 8.77
C GLU A 434 -9.23 30.76 9.69
N SER A 435 -8.10 30.24 9.21
CA SER A 435 -6.88 30.14 10.01
C SER A 435 -6.36 31.50 10.48
N ARG A 436 -6.41 32.53 9.63
CA ARG A 436 -6.01 33.89 10.00
C ARG A 436 -6.83 34.43 11.17
N ARG A 437 -8.15 34.23 11.15
CA ARG A 437 -9.05 34.66 12.24
C ARG A 437 -8.86 33.83 13.50
N THR A 438 -8.68 32.52 13.36
CA THR A 438 -8.41 31.62 14.49
C THR A 438 -7.14 32.03 15.24
N ILE A 439 -6.03 32.30 14.54
CA ILE A 439 -4.78 32.72 15.16
C ILE A 439 -4.90 34.08 15.84
N ASP A 440 -5.63 35.04 15.24
CA ASP A 440 -5.94 36.33 15.88
C ASP A 440 -6.70 36.14 17.20
N TYR A 441 -7.76 35.31 17.19
CA TYR A 441 -8.54 34.97 18.39
C TYR A 441 -7.73 34.26 19.47
N MET A 442 -6.71 33.48 19.09
CA MET A 442 -5.83 32.77 20.03
C MET A 442 -4.75 33.65 20.67
N GLY A 443 -4.65 34.93 20.28
CA GLY A 443 -3.70 35.90 20.82
C GLY A 443 -2.50 36.19 19.90
N GLY A 444 -2.59 35.83 18.61
CA GLY A 444 -1.54 36.07 17.62
C GLY A 444 -0.44 35.00 17.57
N GLU A 445 0.40 35.07 16.53
CA GLU A 445 1.36 34.01 16.19
C GLU A 445 2.31 33.65 17.34
N ALA A 446 2.86 34.65 18.04
CA ALA A 446 3.82 34.44 19.12
C ALA A 446 3.22 33.69 20.32
N GLU A 447 1.98 34.00 20.69
CA GLU A 447 1.31 33.34 21.82
C GLU A 447 0.92 31.90 21.48
N VAL A 448 0.46 31.67 20.24
CA VAL A 448 0.17 30.31 19.76
C VAL A 448 1.44 29.46 19.76
N LEU A 449 2.56 29.97 19.24
CA LEU A 449 3.85 29.26 19.26
C LEU A 449 4.29 28.95 20.68
N ARG A 450 4.17 29.90 21.61
CA ARG A 450 4.54 29.70 23.01
C ARG A 450 3.75 28.55 23.65
N LYS A 451 2.43 28.52 23.48
CA LYS A 451 1.57 27.44 23.99
C LYS A 451 1.87 26.10 23.32
N ALA A 452 1.97 26.08 22.00
CA ALA A 452 2.23 24.86 21.25
C ALA A 452 3.58 24.21 21.59
N ARG A 453 4.61 25.00 21.98
CA ARG A 453 5.87 24.45 22.49
C ARG A 453 5.70 23.72 23.83
N THR A 454 4.80 24.20 24.70
CA THR A 454 4.44 23.48 25.93
C THR A 454 3.70 22.19 25.59
N ASP A 455 2.66 22.26 24.74
CA ASP A 455 1.89 21.08 24.31
C ASP A 455 2.79 20.02 23.65
N PHE A 456 3.78 20.45 22.86
CA PHE A 456 4.77 19.56 22.25
C PHE A 456 5.67 18.87 23.29
N ALA A 457 6.13 19.62 24.30
CA ALA A 457 6.94 19.07 25.38
C ALA A 457 6.16 18.04 26.22
N ASP A 458 4.84 18.25 26.36
CA ASP A 458 3.92 17.33 27.05
C ASP A 458 3.51 16.12 26.18
N GLY A 459 3.86 16.13 24.89
CA GLY A 459 3.64 15.02 23.97
C GLY A 459 2.32 15.06 23.20
N ASP A 460 1.60 16.19 23.20
CA ASP A 460 0.32 16.35 22.49
C ASP A 460 0.52 16.65 20.99
N TYR A 461 1.17 15.72 20.30
CA TYR A 461 1.60 15.93 18.91
C TYR A 461 0.44 16.09 17.93
N ARG A 462 -0.69 15.40 18.16
CA ARG A 462 -1.90 15.53 17.33
C ARG A 462 -2.44 16.96 17.39
N TRP A 463 -2.50 17.55 18.58
CA TRP A 463 -2.94 18.93 18.76
C TRP A 463 -1.93 19.92 18.19
N VAL A 464 -0.63 19.75 18.48
CA VAL A 464 0.42 20.63 17.96
C VAL A 464 0.40 20.67 16.43
N ALA A 465 0.30 19.52 15.76
CA ALA A 465 0.18 19.47 14.31
C ALA A 465 -1.06 20.22 13.79
N SER A 466 -2.20 20.09 14.47
CA SER A 466 -3.46 20.77 14.13
C SER A 466 -3.36 22.29 14.27
N VAL A 467 -2.83 22.80 15.39
CA VAL A 467 -2.72 24.25 15.62
C VAL A 467 -1.62 24.88 14.76
N MET A 468 -0.51 24.16 14.50
CA MET A 468 0.53 24.62 13.58
C MET A 468 0.06 24.68 12.13
N ARG A 469 -0.83 23.78 11.69
CA ARG A 469 -1.50 23.88 10.38
C ARG A 469 -2.18 25.24 10.22
N HIS A 470 -2.95 25.69 11.21
CA HIS A 470 -3.60 27.01 11.15
C HIS A 470 -2.57 28.14 11.04
N LEU A 471 -1.52 28.09 11.86
CA LEU A 471 -0.51 29.15 11.84
C LEU A 471 0.24 29.21 10.50
N VAL A 472 0.59 28.06 9.91
CA VAL A 472 1.19 27.97 8.57
C VAL A 472 0.23 28.41 7.46
N TYR A 473 -1.07 28.13 7.58
CA TYR A 473 -2.06 28.59 6.60
C TYR A 473 -2.27 30.11 6.65
N ALA A 474 -2.23 30.69 7.85
CA ALA A 474 -2.31 32.12 8.09
C ALA A 474 -1.04 32.86 7.61
N ASN A 475 0.14 32.29 7.89
CA ASN A 475 1.44 32.83 7.51
C ASN A 475 2.41 31.71 7.04
N PRO A 476 2.45 31.41 5.72
CA PRO A 476 3.27 30.34 5.17
C PRO A 476 4.78 30.53 5.32
N GLU A 477 5.23 31.77 5.58
CA GLU A 477 6.63 32.15 5.76
C GLU A 477 7.07 32.06 7.23
N ASN A 478 6.16 31.78 8.17
CA ASN A 478 6.52 31.59 9.57
C ASN A 478 7.31 30.28 9.75
N ARG A 479 8.64 30.42 9.75
CA ARG A 479 9.57 29.29 9.85
C ARG A 479 9.44 28.50 11.16
N GLU A 480 9.23 29.18 12.29
CA GLU A 480 9.08 28.50 13.59
C GLU A 480 7.85 27.59 13.62
N ALA A 481 6.75 28.02 13.00
CA ALA A 481 5.53 27.24 12.88
C ALA A 481 5.71 26.00 12.02
N ARG A 482 6.41 26.16 10.89
CA ARG A 482 6.73 25.06 9.98
C ARG A 482 7.63 24.04 10.66
N GLU A 483 8.66 24.49 11.37
CA GLU A 483 9.59 23.61 12.08
C GLU A 483 8.89 22.88 13.24
N LEU A 484 8.11 23.56 14.07
CA LEU A 484 7.36 22.92 15.17
C LEU A 484 6.28 21.97 14.65
N GLY A 485 5.57 22.34 13.58
CA GLY A 485 4.62 21.46 12.90
C GLY A 485 5.30 20.23 12.31
N ALA A 486 6.49 20.38 11.72
CA ALA A 486 7.28 19.27 11.20
C ALA A 486 7.75 18.33 12.31
N ASP A 487 8.23 18.87 13.44
CA ASP A 487 8.64 18.08 14.60
C ASP A 487 7.46 17.27 15.16
N ALA A 488 6.26 17.86 15.24
CA ALA A 488 5.06 17.16 15.70
C ALA A 488 4.62 16.03 14.73
N LEU A 489 4.59 16.32 13.43
CA LEU A 489 4.28 15.29 12.41
C LEU A 489 5.33 14.17 12.44
N GLU A 490 6.61 14.50 12.62
CA GLU A 490 7.69 13.50 12.70
C GLU A 490 7.52 12.55 13.89
N GLN A 491 7.16 13.07 15.07
CA GLN A 491 6.85 12.21 16.23
C GLN A 491 5.60 11.34 15.99
N LEU A 492 4.56 11.87 15.34
CA LEU A 492 3.39 11.07 14.94
C LEU A 492 3.78 9.96 13.95
N GLY A 493 4.66 10.25 13.00
CA GLY A 493 5.20 9.26 12.05
C GLY A 493 6.03 8.18 12.73
N TYR A 494 6.73 8.49 13.82
CA TYR A 494 7.46 7.52 14.63
C TYR A 494 6.56 6.60 15.45
N GLN A 495 5.39 7.09 15.86
CA GLN A 495 4.40 6.31 16.62
C GLN A 495 3.47 5.47 15.72
N ALA A 496 3.33 5.84 14.45
CA ALA A 496 2.39 5.20 13.53
C ALA A 496 2.72 3.71 13.28
N GLU A 497 1.72 2.85 13.53
CA GLU A 497 1.75 1.42 13.15
C GLU A 497 1.57 1.22 11.63
N ALA A 498 0.82 2.10 10.96
CA ALA A 498 0.64 2.03 9.52
C ALA A 498 1.82 2.66 8.76
N GLY A 499 2.38 1.92 7.80
CA GLY A 499 3.43 2.41 6.89
C GLY A 499 2.96 3.61 6.08
N THR A 500 1.68 3.60 5.67
CA THR A 500 1.05 4.71 4.92
C THR A 500 0.94 5.99 5.73
N TRP A 501 0.59 5.89 7.03
CA TRP A 501 0.51 7.05 7.92
C TRP A 501 1.89 7.56 8.28
N ARG A 502 2.83 6.66 8.59
CA ARG A 502 4.23 7.04 8.82
C ARG A 502 4.76 7.85 7.65
N SER A 503 4.60 7.34 6.43
CA SER A 503 5.03 8.01 5.21
C SER A 503 4.37 9.38 5.06
N ALA A 504 3.05 9.48 5.23
CA ALA A 504 2.34 10.74 5.09
C ALA A 504 2.81 11.79 6.10
N TYR A 505 3.02 11.39 7.36
CA TYR A 505 3.55 12.26 8.40
C TYR A 505 4.97 12.75 8.08
N LEU A 506 5.86 11.85 7.68
CA LEU A 506 7.26 12.17 7.41
C LEU A 506 7.44 13.01 6.13
N VAL A 507 6.65 12.76 5.08
CA VAL A 507 6.61 13.63 3.89
C VAL A 507 6.08 15.01 4.27
N GLY A 508 5.03 15.11 5.08
CA GLY A 508 4.52 16.38 5.59
C GLY A 508 5.57 17.17 6.37
N ALA A 509 6.31 16.50 7.26
CA ALA A 509 7.41 17.10 8.00
C ALA A 509 8.55 17.55 7.06
N HIS A 510 8.91 16.73 6.07
CA HIS A 510 9.91 17.07 5.07
C HIS A 510 9.51 18.33 4.31
N GLU A 511 8.29 18.42 3.80
CA GLU A 511 7.87 19.56 2.98
C GLU A 511 7.72 20.86 3.77
N LEU A 512 7.34 20.77 5.05
CA LEU A 512 7.37 21.93 5.95
C LEU A 512 8.80 22.46 6.10
N ARG A 513 9.80 21.59 6.20
CA ARG A 513 11.23 21.97 6.40
C ARG A 513 11.94 22.40 5.11
N HIS A 514 11.63 21.77 3.97
CA HIS A 514 12.45 21.87 2.75
C HIS A 514 11.68 22.34 1.51
N GLY A 515 10.35 22.48 1.60
CA GLY A 515 9.50 22.74 0.44
C GLY A 515 9.02 21.45 -0.24
N VAL A 516 8.18 21.64 -1.26
CA VAL A 516 7.41 20.58 -1.91
C VAL A 516 8.31 19.57 -2.63
N ILE A 517 8.02 18.28 -2.47
CA ILE A 517 8.63 17.22 -3.29
C ILE A 517 7.90 17.21 -4.63
N THR A 518 8.61 17.55 -5.71
CA THR A 518 8.07 17.47 -7.07
C THR A 518 8.28 16.07 -7.63
N PRO A 519 7.21 15.33 -7.99
CA PRO A 519 7.35 14.04 -8.66
C PRO A 519 8.13 14.18 -9.97
N LYS A 520 9.07 13.26 -10.25
CA LYS A 520 9.88 13.29 -11.48
C LYS A 520 9.08 12.90 -12.73
N HIS A 521 7.99 12.16 -12.58
CA HIS A 521 7.13 11.71 -13.67
C HIS A 521 5.71 12.22 -13.45
N VAL A 522 5.31 13.19 -14.28
CA VAL A 522 3.94 13.73 -14.30
C VAL A 522 3.47 13.62 -15.74
N GLY A 523 2.64 12.62 -16.04
CA GLY A 523 2.11 12.38 -17.38
C GLY A 523 1.38 11.05 -17.49
N LEU A 524 0.35 11.01 -18.34
CA LEU A 524 -0.34 9.77 -18.69
C LEU A 524 0.59 8.86 -19.51
N GLN A 525 0.71 7.61 -19.08
CA GLN A 525 1.54 6.62 -19.79
C GLN A 525 0.92 6.30 -21.15
N PRO A 526 1.73 6.11 -22.22
CA PRO A 526 1.21 5.88 -23.58
C PRO A 526 0.22 4.72 -23.67
N ASP A 527 0.49 3.62 -22.97
CA ASP A 527 -0.39 2.44 -22.97
C ASP A 527 -1.75 2.73 -22.32
N LEU A 528 -1.77 3.48 -21.20
CA LEU A 528 -3.00 3.91 -20.55
C LEU A 528 -3.80 4.87 -21.45
N MET A 529 -3.12 5.74 -22.21
CA MET A 529 -3.78 6.61 -23.19
C MET A 529 -4.38 5.84 -24.36
N GLN A 530 -3.68 4.83 -24.86
CA GLN A 530 -4.17 4.00 -25.97
C GLN A 530 -5.34 3.11 -25.56
N ALA A 531 -5.41 2.75 -24.28
CA ALA A 531 -6.51 2.00 -23.70
C ALA A 531 -7.80 2.82 -23.52
N LEU A 532 -7.75 4.16 -23.62
CA LEU A 532 -8.92 5.02 -23.42
C LEU A 532 -9.98 4.78 -24.51
N GLU A 533 -11.20 4.48 -24.07
CA GLU A 533 -12.36 4.67 -24.93
C GLU A 533 -12.51 6.15 -25.31
N THR A 534 -13.08 6.41 -26.49
CA THR A 534 -13.22 7.78 -27.00
C THR A 534 -14.05 8.67 -26.05
N SER A 535 -15.07 8.11 -25.39
CA SER A 535 -15.86 8.80 -24.35
C SER A 535 -14.99 9.23 -23.17
N MET A 536 -14.23 8.30 -22.58
CA MET A 536 -13.34 8.56 -21.45
C MET A 536 -12.25 9.58 -21.78
N PHE A 537 -11.76 9.59 -23.01
CA PHE A 537 -10.83 10.61 -23.48
C PHE A 537 -11.45 12.01 -23.41
N PHE A 538 -12.71 12.16 -23.86
CA PHE A 538 -13.40 13.45 -23.76
C PHE A 538 -13.74 13.83 -22.31
N ASP A 539 -14.07 12.86 -21.45
CA ASP A 539 -14.27 13.09 -20.02
C ASP A 539 -12.99 13.58 -19.33
N ALA A 540 -11.82 13.09 -19.75
CA ALA A 540 -10.52 13.54 -19.22
C ALA A 540 -10.08 14.91 -19.75
N MET A 541 -10.60 15.34 -20.91
CA MET A 541 -10.27 16.63 -21.54
C MET A 541 -11.14 17.80 -21.05
N GLY A 542 -12.37 17.53 -20.60
CA GLY A 542 -13.30 18.52 -20.07
C GLY A 542 -12.93 18.97 -18.66
#